data_AF-A0A8R1I1M2-F1
#
_entry.id   AF-A0A8R1I1M2-F1
#
_cell.length_a   1.000
_cell.length_b   1.000
_cell.length_c   1.000
_cell.angle_alpha   90.00
_cell.angle_beta   90.00
_cell.angle_gamma   90.00
#
_symmetry.space_group_name_H-M   'P 1'
#
loop_
_entity.id
_entity.type
_entity.pdbx_description
1 polymer ?
#
loop_
_entity_poly.entity_id
_entity_poly.type
_entity_poly.pdbx_seq_one_letter_code
_entity_poly.pdbx_strand_id
1 'polypeptide(L)'
;MLNKMDPDDKLASTRTDETGDFELYGEEDEFTSISPYINIHHTCNVKSGCERISKYVVPKSKIGGTYDMTFISLEINMATDKIKVHPRPQFLSAAVCAFPSVHQAASTVVEILQWAIPVARIELLDHVQIQACNAYSNLNLRETPTLFIEFHGSAEQEVADQTAAVESICNSHEALDFSSGASPEEMSELWKARHNAYYAALALRPGTRGFTTDVCVPISKLADVIAETRQDLDKHEILGTVVGHVGDGNFHVILPTVEEDNRKIQAFSDRLVRRALAADGTCTGEHGIGLGKKRYLREELGDSTVKLMHIVKAALDPTNILNPGKVIPEL
;
A
#
# COMPACT_ATOMS: atom_id res chain seq x y z
N MET A 1 62.50 13.64 -20.58
CA MET A 1 61.23 14.08 -21.19
C MET A 1 60.13 13.34 -20.46
N LEU A 2 59.57 13.96 -19.41
CA LEU A 2 58.52 13.37 -18.58
C LEU A 2 57.17 13.66 -19.23
N ASN A 3 56.47 12.60 -19.62
CA ASN A 3 55.06 12.64 -20.01
C ASN A 3 54.26 13.31 -18.89
N LYS A 4 53.49 14.34 -19.25
CA LYS A 4 52.43 14.85 -18.38
C LYS A 4 51.42 13.74 -18.19
N MET A 5 51.29 13.22 -16.97
CA MET A 5 50.11 12.46 -16.55
C MET A 5 48.89 13.37 -16.69
N ASP A 6 47.89 12.89 -17.43
CA ASP A 6 46.58 13.50 -17.55
C ASP A 6 45.79 13.15 -16.27
N PRO A 7 45.36 14.13 -15.45
CA PRO A 7 44.59 13.85 -14.25
C PRO A 7 43.14 13.42 -14.53
N ASP A 8 42.68 13.48 -15.78
CA ASP A 8 41.37 13.00 -16.22
C ASP A 8 41.53 11.85 -17.25
N ASP A 9 42.40 10.88 -16.95
CA ASP A 9 42.41 9.65 -17.73
C ASP A 9 41.00 9.05 -17.71
N LYS A 10 40.41 8.95 -18.90
CA LYS A 10 39.05 8.45 -19.08
C LYS A 10 38.98 7.03 -18.56
N LEU A 11 38.24 6.82 -17.48
CA LEU A 11 37.73 5.49 -17.13
C LEU A 11 37.03 4.91 -18.37
N ALA A 12 37.44 3.68 -18.68
CA ALA A 12 37.11 2.91 -19.87
C ALA A 12 35.66 3.07 -20.36
N SER A 13 35.50 3.21 -21.68
CA SER A 13 34.20 3.08 -22.34
C SER A 13 33.83 1.60 -22.51
N THR A 14 32.67 1.17 -22.02
CA THR A 14 32.10 -0.15 -22.28
C THR A 14 30.93 -0.08 -23.27
N ARG A 15 30.74 -1.17 -24.03
CA ARG A 15 29.63 -1.36 -24.96
C ARG A 15 29.03 -2.74 -24.67
N THR A 16 27.71 -2.79 -24.51
CA THR A 16 26.96 -4.05 -24.32
C THR A 16 26.82 -4.76 -25.66
N ASP A 17 26.86 -6.09 -25.64
CA ASP A 17 26.29 -6.88 -26.73
C ASP A 17 24.84 -7.30 -26.41
N GLU A 18 24.23 -7.99 -27.35
CA GLU A 18 22.84 -8.45 -27.36
C GLU A 18 22.50 -9.51 -26.29
N THR A 19 23.47 -9.93 -25.47
CA THR A 19 23.30 -10.93 -24.41
C THR A 19 23.40 -10.38 -22.98
N GLY A 20 23.85 -9.12 -22.82
CA GLY A 20 23.72 -8.38 -21.57
C GLY A 20 24.81 -8.60 -20.52
N ASP A 21 25.93 -9.24 -20.86
CA ASP A 21 27.08 -9.39 -19.96
C ASP A 21 27.92 -8.10 -19.88
N PHE A 22 28.49 -7.83 -18.69
CA PHE A 22 29.49 -6.78 -18.49
C PHE A 22 30.59 -7.21 -17.51
N GLU A 23 31.85 -6.99 -17.92
CA GLU A 23 33.04 -7.16 -17.07
C GLU A 23 33.65 -5.79 -16.75
N LEU A 24 34.02 -5.59 -15.48
CA LEU A 24 34.67 -4.39 -14.97
C LEU A 24 36.10 -4.73 -14.55
N TYR A 25 37.07 -4.02 -15.10
CA TYR A 25 38.48 -4.10 -14.71
C TYR A 25 38.96 -2.74 -14.20
N GLY A 26 39.85 -2.76 -13.21
CA GLY A 26 40.58 -1.58 -12.72
C GLY A 26 42.04 -1.94 -12.44
N GLU A 27 42.95 -1.01 -12.69
CA GLU A 27 44.38 -1.15 -12.34
C GLU A 27 44.69 -0.42 -11.01
N GLU A 28 45.71 -0.89 -10.29
CA GLU A 28 46.01 -0.47 -8.90
C GLU A 28 46.69 0.91 -8.77
N ASP A 29 47.01 1.59 -9.87
CA ASP A 29 47.84 2.80 -9.86
C ASP A 29 47.04 4.12 -9.83
N GLU A 30 46.23 4.35 -8.79
CA GLU A 30 45.62 5.67 -8.53
C GLU A 30 45.90 6.20 -7.11
N PHE A 31 46.40 7.44 -7.03
CA PHE A 31 46.84 8.09 -5.78
C PHE A 31 45.68 8.60 -4.88
N THR A 32 44.40 8.44 -5.26
CA THR A 32 43.25 8.92 -4.48
C THR A 32 42.05 7.97 -4.47
N SER A 33 41.09 8.19 -3.57
CA SER A 33 39.92 7.31 -3.42
C SER A 33 38.88 7.49 -4.52
N ILE A 34 38.72 6.47 -5.37
CA ILE A 34 37.74 6.42 -6.47
C ILE A 34 36.30 6.41 -5.95
N SER A 35 35.38 7.07 -6.65
CA SER A 35 33.93 6.98 -6.44
C SER A 35 33.26 6.39 -7.68
N PRO A 36 33.20 5.04 -7.79
CA PRO A 36 32.70 4.39 -9.00
C PRO A 36 31.22 4.71 -9.22
N TYR A 37 30.83 4.88 -10.49
CA TYR A 37 29.45 5.10 -10.89
C TYR A 37 29.15 4.40 -12.21
N ILE A 38 27.89 4.01 -12.39
CA ILE A 38 27.34 3.40 -13.61
C ILE A 38 26.48 4.44 -14.32
N ASN A 39 26.75 4.70 -15.60
CA ASN A 39 25.88 5.52 -16.44
C ASN A 39 25.05 4.61 -17.35
N ILE A 40 23.73 4.70 -17.27
CA ILE A 40 22.81 4.01 -18.18
C ILE A 40 22.34 5.02 -19.23
N HIS A 41 22.72 4.78 -20.48
CA HIS A 41 22.32 5.59 -21.62
C HIS A 41 21.09 4.98 -22.27
N HIS A 42 19.97 5.71 -22.25
CA HIS A 42 18.77 5.38 -23.00
C HIS A 42 18.73 6.19 -24.29
N THR A 43 18.64 5.49 -25.41
CA THR A 43 18.24 6.06 -26.69
C THR A 43 17.05 5.25 -27.21
N CYS A 44 16.03 5.91 -27.76
CA CYS A 44 14.91 5.19 -28.39
C CYS A 44 14.46 5.83 -29.70
N ASN A 45 13.96 4.97 -30.59
CA ASN A 45 13.43 5.37 -31.90
C ASN A 45 11.97 5.85 -31.83
N VAL A 46 11.36 5.83 -30.64
CA VAL A 46 9.95 6.21 -30.42
C VAL A 46 9.79 7.74 -30.42
N LYS A 47 10.81 8.48 -29.97
CA LYS A 47 10.84 9.94 -29.99
C LYS A 47 12.16 10.41 -30.57
N SER A 48 12.11 11.14 -31.69
CA SER A 48 13.29 11.69 -32.34
C SER A 48 14.12 12.53 -31.36
N GLY A 49 15.40 12.18 -31.20
CA GLY A 49 16.31 12.86 -30.28
C GLY A 49 16.14 12.49 -28.81
N CYS A 50 15.48 11.38 -28.47
CA CYS A 50 15.39 10.93 -27.08
C CYS A 50 16.71 10.30 -26.63
N GLU A 51 17.51 11.09 -25.92
CA GLU A 51 18.70 10.65 -25.20
C GLU A 51 18.52 10.96 -23.71
N ARG A 52 18.68 9.97 -22.85
CA ARG A 52 18.67 10.14 -21.38
C ARG A 52 19.83 9.39 -20.78
N ILE A 53 20.48 9.98 -19.79
CA ILE A 53 21.61 9.37 -19.07
C ILE A 53 21.25 9.34 -17.59
N SER A 54 21.19 8.14 -17.01
CA SER A 54 20.95 7.93 -15.58
C SER A 54 22.23 7.46 -14.91
N LYS A 55 22.71 8.20 -13.91
CA LYS A 55 23.96 7.92 -13.19
C LYS A 55 23.66 7.30 -11.82
N TYR A 56 24.30 6.17 -11.52
CA TYR A 56 24.18 5.45 -10.25
C TYR A 56 25.54 5.34 -9.57
N VAL A 57 25.66 5.75 -8.32
CA VAL A 57 26.91 5.67 -7.56
C VAL A 57 27.01 4.31 -6.89
N VAL A 58 28.13 3.60 -7.08
CA VAL A 58 28.39 2.30 -6.46
C VAL A 58 28.97 2.51 -5.06
N PRO A 59 28.36 1.92 -4.00
CA PRO A 59 28.85 2.08 -2.63
C PRO A 59 30.27 1.53 -2.46
N LYS A 60 31.17 2.32 -1.86
CA LYS A 60 32.58 1.96 -1.67
C LYS A 60 32.79 0.66 -0.87
N SER A 61 31.86 0.34 0.04
CA SER A 61 31.90 -0.89 0.86
C SER A 61 31.62 -2.18 0.09
N LYS A 62 31.28 -2.09 -1.20
CA LYS A 62 30.95 -3.21 -2.07
C LYS A 62 31.95 -3.41 -3.21
N ILE A 63 33.03 -2.62 -3.23
CA ILE A 63 34.14 -2.79 -4.18
C ILE A 63 34.91 -4.06 -3.78
N GLY A 64 35.01 -5.04 -4.70
CA GLY A 64 35.78 -6.28 -4.51
C GLY A 64 35.02 -7.49 -3.94
N GLY A 65 33.68 -7.49 -3.93
CA GLY A 65 32.87 -8.64 -3.47
C GLY A 65 31.60 -8.87 -4.29
N THR A 66 30.95 -10.03 -4.09
CA THR A 66 29.66 -10.38 -4.74
C THR A 66 28.48 -9.83 -3.94
N TYR A 67 27.51 -9.21 -4.63
CA TYR A 67 26.32 -8.61 -4.01
C TYR A 67 25.05 -9.38 -4.39
N ASP A 68 24.44 -10.07 -3.42
CA ASP A 68 23.17 -10.78 -3.56
C ASP A 68 21.99 -9.86 -3.17
N MET A 69 21.07 -9.62 -4.10
CA MET A 69 19.97 -8.65 -3.99
C MET A 69 18.59 -9.33 -3.90
N THR A 70 18.38 -10.20 -2.91
CA THR A 70 17.23 -11.11 -2.81
C THR A 70 15.84 -10.44 -2.59
N PHE A 71 15.74 -9.12 -2.57
CA PHE A 71 14.45 -8.41 -2.56
C PHE A 71 14.49 -7.20 -3.50
N ILE A 72 13.83 -7.29 -4.66
CA ILE A 72 13.50 -6.11 -5.47
C ILE A 72 12.06 -6.23 -5.97
N SER A 73 11.17 -5.40 -5.42
CA SER A 73 10.25 -4.60 -6.22
C SER A 73 11.06 -3.42 -6.75
N LEU A 74 11.13 -3.22 -8.06
CA LEU A 74 11.81 -2.05 -8.61
C LEU A 74 10.87 -0.85 -8.51
N GLU A 75 10.87 -0.21 -7.36
CA GLU A 75 10.33 1.13 -7.19
C GLU A 75 11.48 2.11 -7.42
N ILE A 76 11.44 2.89 -8.50
CA ILE A 76 12.45 3.92 -8.78
C ILE A 76 12.16 5.10 -7.84
N ASN A 77 12.59 4.97 -6.59
CA ASN A 77 12.61 6.04 -5.61
C ASN A 77 14.01 6.64 -5.54
N MET A 78 14.12 7.95 -5.70
CA MET A 78 15.37 8.67 -5.42
C MET A 78 15.63 8.65 -3.90
N ALA A 79 16.31 7.63 -3.38
CA ALA A 79 16.84 7.68 -2.04
C ALA A 79 18.10 8.56 -2.01
N THR A 80 17.91 9.87 -2.01
CA THR A 80 18.66 10.66 -1.02
C THR A 80 17.96 10.38 0.30
N ASP A 81 18.66 9.82 1.29
CA ASP A 81 18.15 9.45 2.63
C ASP A 81 17.62 10.67 3.43
N LYS A 82 16.60 11.32 2.90
CA LYS A 82 15.95 12.49 3.46
C LYS A 82 14.46 12.16 3.48
N ILE A 83 14.04 11.55 4.57
CA ILE A 83 12.62 11.41 4.88
C ILE A 83 12.10 12.81 5.18
N LYS A 84 11.06 13.22 4.45
CA LYS A 84 10.34 14.45 4.74
C LYS A 84 9.57 14.22 6.05
N VAL A 85 10.05 14.83 7.12
CA VAL A 85 9.35 14.85 8.41
C VAL A 85 8.41 16.04 8.46
N HIS A 86 7.27 15.85 9.12
CA HIS A 86 6.31 16.92 9.40
C HIS A 86 6.38 17.31 10.88
N PRO A 87 6.17 18.59 11.23
CA PRO A 87 6.01 19.00 12.62
C PRO A 87 4.91 18.18 13.29
N ARG A 88 5.12 17.79 14.55
CA ARG A 88 4.06 17.14 15.32
C ARG A 88 2.89 18.11 15.47
N PRO A 89 1.66 17.72 15.10
CA PRO A 89 0.49 18.57 15.34
C PRO A 89 0.38 18.94 16.82
N GLN A 90 -0.07 20.17 17.09
CA GLN A 90 -0.21 20.68 18.45
C GLN A 90 -1.50 20.18 19.10
N PHE A 91 -2.56 20.05 18.31
CA PHE A 91 -3.87 19.61 18.74
C PHE A 91 -4.30 18.38 17.94
N LEU A 92 -4.85 17.40 18.66
CA LEU A 92 -5.34 16.14 18.15
C LEU A 92 -6.72 15.90 18.77
N SER A 93 -7.64 15.36 17.98
CA SER A 93 -8.94 14.89 18.46
C SER A 93 -9.30 13.63 17.70
N ALA A 94 -10.10 12.76 18.32
CA ALA A 94 -10.69 11.62 17.64
C ALA A 94 -12.19 11.60 17.84
N ALA A 95 -12.90 11.04 16.86
CA ALA A 95 -14.31 10.75 16.94
C ALA A 95 -14.57 9.28 16.60
N VAL A 96 -15.56 8.70 17.26
CA VAL A 96 -16.13 7.39 16.98
C VAL A 96 -17.58 7.59 16.57
N CYS A 97 -17.95 7.11 15.40
CA CYS A 97 -19.30 7.31 14.87
C CYS A 97 -19.90 6.00 14.37
N ALA A 98 -21.04 5.61 14.92
CA ALA A 98 -21.74 4.37 14.58
C ALA A 98 -22.83 4.63 13.52
N PHE A 99 -23.03 3.70 12.59
CA PHE A 99 -23.96 3.83 11.46
C PHE A 99 -24.89 2.61 11.34
N PRO A 100 -26.07 2.76 10.72
CA PRO A 100 -26.99 1.64 10.50
C PRO A 100 -26.45 0.58 9.53
N SER A 101 -25.62 0.98 8.55
CA SER A 101 -25.01 0.07 7.58
C SER A 101 -23.61 0.52 7.15
N VAL A 102 -22.85 -0.41 6.56
CA VAL A 102 -21.54 -0.12 5.99
C VAL A 102 -21.61 0.86 4.81
N HIS A 103 -22.75 0.90 4.10
CA HIS A 103 -22.97 1.81 2.99
C HIS A 103 -23.09 3.26 3.48
N GLN A 104 -23.88 3.50 4.54
CA GLN A 104 -24.00 4.82 5.15
C GLN A 104 -22.68 5.31 5.74
N ALA A 105 -21.95 4.43 6.46
CA ALA A 105 -20.63 4.74 6.98
C ALA A 105 -19.67 5.16 5.85
N ALA A 106 -19.56 4.36 4.79
CA ALA A 106 -18.67 4.67 3.67
C ALA A 106 -19.14 5.90 2.86
N SER A 107 -20.45 6.12 2.70
CA SER A 107 -21.00 7.31 2.03
C SER A 107 -20.66 8.60 2.79
N THR A 108 -20.63 8.53 4.12
CA THR A 108 -20.16 9.64 4.98
C THR A 108 -18.71 9.99 4.66
N VAL A 109 -17.84 8.97 4.50
CA VAL A 109 -16.42 9.19 4.14
C VAL A 109 -16.29 9.88 2.79
N VAL A 110 -17.08 9.45 1.79
CA VAL A 110 -17.09 10.08 0.47
C VAL A 110 -17.44 11.56 0.59
N GLU A 111 -18.46 11.91 1.37
CA GLU A 111 -18.88 13.29 1.53
C GLU A 111 -17.84 14.12 2.31
N ILE A 112 -17.28 13.61 3.42
CA ILE A 112 -16.21 14.28 4.17
C ILE A 112 -15.06 14.70 3.23
N LEU A 113 -14.64 13.78 2.36
CA LEU A 113 -13.56 14.03 1.39
C LEU A 113 -13.98 15.00 0.27
N GLN A 114 -15.23 14.96 -0.19
CA GLN A 114 -15.75 15.90 -1.18
C GLN A 114 -15.82 17.34 -0.64
N TRP A 115 -16.10 17.52 0.65
CA TRP A 115 -16.03 18.81 1.33
C TRP A 115 -14.60 19.24 1.64
N ALA A 116 -13.59 18.41 1.32
CA ALA A 116 -12.18 18.66 1.58
C ALA A 116 -11.89 18.99 3.05
N ILE A 117 -12.65 18.39 3.98
CA ILE A 117 -12.40 18.57 5.41
C ILE A 117 -11.07 17.88 5.74
N PRO A 118 -10.11 18.60 6.33
CA PRO A 118 -8.79 18.03 6.64
C PRO A 118 -8.89 17.08 7.83
N VAL A 119 -9.09 15.81 7.52
CA VAL A 119 -9.01 14.69 8.46
C VAL A 119 -7.62 14.06 8.41
N ALA A 120 -7.10 13.67 9.57
CA ALA A 120 -5.80 12.99 9.66
C ALA A 120 -5.91 11.51 9.30
N ARG A 121 -7.03 10.90 9.70
CA ARG A 121 -7.28 9.47 9.54
C ARG A 121 -8.77 9.19 9.52
N ILE A 122 -9.22 8.29 8.65
CA ILE A 122 -10.58 7.72 8.69
C ILE A 122 -10.47 6.22 8.50
N GLU A 123 -10.88 5.48 9.52
CA GLU A 123 -10.98 4.02 9.51
C GLU A 123 -12.43 3.58 9.54
N LEU A 124 -12.76 2.52 8.80
CA LEU A 124 -14.04 1.84 8.89
C LEU A 124 -13.85 0.45 9.49
N LEU A 125 -14.72 0.07 10.41
CA LEU A 125 -14.89 -1.29 10.89
C LEU A 125 -16.35 -1.69 10.65
N ASP A 126 -16.59 -2.84 10.02
CA ASP A 126 -17.96 -3.36 9.95
C ASP A 126 -18.44 -3.91 11.30
N HIS A 127 -19.72 -4.26 11.39
CA HIS A 127 -20.31 -4.77 12.62
C HIS A 127 -19.61 -6.02 13.17
N VAL A 128 -19.15 -6.93 12.29
CA VAL A 128 -18.42 -8.14 12.68
C VAL A 128 -17.04 -7.80 13.22
N GLN A 129 -16.35 -6.83 12.62
CA GLN A 129 -15.07 -6.34 13.13
C GLN A 129 -15.24 -5.65 14.49
N ILE A 130 -16.30 -4.87 14.70
CA ILE A 130 -16.57 -4.25 16.00
C ILE A 130 -16.87 -5.30 17.07
N GLN A 131 -17.69 -6.32 16.75
CA GLN A 131 -17.92 -7.47 17.63
C GLN A 131 -16.62 -8.15 18.05
N ALA A 132 -15.74 -8.39 17.07
CA ALA A 132 -14.43 -8.97 17.32
C ALA A 132 -13.58 -8.09 18.25
N CYS A 133 -13.52 -6.78 17.97
CA CYS A 133 -12.75 -5.82 18.76
C CYS A 133 -13.29 -5.69 20.19
N ASN A 134 -14.62 -5.65 20.37
CA ASN A 134 -15.25 -5.64 21.69
C ASN A 134 -14.82 -6.85 22.52
N ALA A 135 -14.95 -8.06 21.96
CA ALA A 135 -14.58 -9.29 22.64
C ALA A 135 -13.07 -9.41 22.91
N TYR A 136 -12.23 -9.01 21.96
CA TYR A 136 -10.77 -9.17 22.06
C TYR A 136 -10.10 -8.09 22.91
N SER A 137 -10.55 -6.84 22.80
CA SER A 137 -9.93 -5.67 23.43
C SER A 137 -10.72 -5.15 24.64
N ASN A 138 -11.77 -5.86 25.05
CA ASN A 138 -12.65 -5.50 26.18
C ASN A 138 -13.25 -4.08 26.03
N LEU A 139 -13.78 -3.80 24.85
CA LEU A 139 -14.51 -2.57 24.54
C LEU A 139 -16.02 -2.78 24.64
N ASN A 140 -16.76 -1.68 24.78
CA ASN A 140 -18.22 -1.64 24.82
C ASN A 140 -18.80 -0.77 23.68
N LEU A 141 -18.21 -0.85 22.48
CA LEU A 141 -18.72 -0.12 21.33
C LEU A 141 -20.04 -0.74 20.83
N ARG A 142 -20.89 0.08 20.22
CA ARG A 142 -22.11 -0.41 19.57
C ARG A 142 -21.74 -1.34 18.42
N GLU A 143 -22.30 -2.56 18.40
CA GLU A 143 -22.01 -3.59 17.37
C GLU A 143 -22.67 -3.30 16.02
N THR A 144 -22.33 -2.15 15.46
CA THR A 144 -22.79 -1.66 14.16
C THR A 144 -21.58 -1.15 13.37
N PRO A 145 -21.67 -0.99 12.04
CA PRO A 145 -20.61 -0.35 11.27
C PRO A 145 -20.19 0.98 11.88
N THR A 146 -18.88 1.19 12.05
CA THR A 146 -18.35 2.30 12.84
C THR A 146 -17.16 2.93 12.14
N LEU A 147 -17.12 4.27 12.12
CA LEU A 147 -15.97 5.05 11.70
C LEU A 147 -15.15 5.48 12.92
N PHE A 148 -13.83 5.32 12.83
CA PHE A 148 -12.88 6.02 13.71
C PHE A 148 -12.21 7.13 12.92
N ILE A 149 -12.31 8.36 13.41
CA ILE A 149 -11.87 9.55 12.70
C ILE A 149 -10.86 10.27 13.57
N GLU A 150 -9.70 10.63 13.02
CA GLU A 150 -8.71 11.48 13.68
C GLU A 150 -8.65 12.84 13.00
N PHE A 151 -8.49 13.87 13.82
CA PHE A 151 -8.33 15.25 13.44
C PHE A 151 -7.02 15.76 14.01
N HIS A 152 -6.34 16.63 13.28
CA HIS A 152 -5.16 17.31 13.79
C HIS A 152 -5.07 18.73 13.25
N GLY A 153 -4.49 19.63 14.05
CA GLY A 153 -4.39 21.04 13.68
C GLY A 153 -3.30 21.78 14.44
N SER A 154 -3.05 23.00 13.98
CA SER A 154 -2.14 23.93 14.64
C SER A 154 -2.87 24.80 15.68
N ALA A 155 -4.20 24.84 15.63
CA ALA A 155 -5.04 25.52 16.61
C ALA A 155 -6.16 24.60 17.12
N GLU A 156 -6.53 24.75 18.39
CA GLU A 156 -7.64 24.00 19.00
C GLU A 156 -8.97 24.27 18.27
N GLN A 157 -9.23 25.53 17.92
CA GLN A 157 -10.43 25.91 17.17
C GLN A 157 -10.50 25.26 15.79
N GLU A 158 -9.36 25.09 15.11
CA GLU A 158 -9.30 24.43 13.81
C GLU A 158 -9.78 22.97 13.91
N VAL A 159 -9.30 22.25 14.93
CA VAL A 159 -9.73 20.86 15.20
C VAL A 159 -11.19 20.80 15.62
N ALA A 160 -11.67 21.77 16.40
CA ALA A 160 -13.08 21.86 16.79
C ALA A 160 -14.00 22.09 15.58
N ASP A 161 -13.62 22.98 14.66
CA ASP A 161 -14.38 23.28 13.45
C ASP A 161 -14.42 22.06 12.49
N GLN A 162 -13.28 21.36 12.33
CA GLN A 162 -13.22 20.09 11.59
C GLN A 162 -14.15 19.04 12.19
N THR A 163 -14.11 18.87 13.52
CA THR A 163 -14.93 17.89 14.24
C THR A 163 -16.42 18.18 14.07
N ALA A 164 -16.82 19.44 14.23
CA ALA A 164 -18.22 19.87 14.08
C ALA A 164 -18.74 19.71 12.64
N ALA A 165 -17.89 20.00 11.64
CA ALA A 165 -18.24 19.78 10.24
C ALA A 165 -18.45 18.29 9.93
N VAL A 166 -17.56 17.42 10.42
CA VAL A 166 -17.71 15.97 10.27
C VAL A 166 -18.94 15.45 11.00
N GLU A 167 -19.19 15.90 12.23
CA GLU A 167 -20.41 15.53 12.98
C GLU A 167 -21.68 15.88 12.20
N SER A 168 -21.72 17.07 11.59
CA SER A 168 -22.84 17.48 10.74
C SER A 168 -23.05 16.53 9.56
N ILE A 169 -21.96 16.10 8.89
CA ILE A 169 -22.04 15.15 7.78
C ILE A 169 -22.50 13.78 8.29
N CYS A 170 -21.91 13.26 9.37
CA CYS A 170 -22.32 12.01 10.00
C CYS A 170 -23.83 11.98 10.29
N ASN A 171 -24.36 13.05 10.87
CA ASN A 171 -25.79 13.18 11.17
C ASN A 171 -26.66 13.19 9.90
N SER A 172 -26.19 13.79 8.80
CA SER A 172 -26.91 13.77 7.51
C SER A 172 -26.97 12.37 6.88
N HIS A 173 -26.06 11.47 7.25
CA HIS A 173 -26.02 10.05 6.88
C HIS A 173 -26.62 9.12 7.94
N GLU A 174 -27.50 9.65 8.80
CA GLU A 174 -28.23 8.89 9.82
C GLU A 174 -27.32 8.18 10.84
N ALA A 175 -26.23 8.84 11.24
CA ALA A 175 -25.40 8.36 12.34
C ALA A 175 -26.24 8.02 13.58
N LEU A 176 -25.95 6.86 14.17
CA LEU A 176 -26.60 6.35 15.38
C LEU A 176 -26.04 6.97 16.65
N ASP A 177 -24.76 7.32 16.61
CA ASP A 177 -24.02 7.96 17.69
C ASP A 177 -22.79 8.67 17.11
N PHE A 178 -22.37 9.75 17.75
CA PHE A 178 -21.14 10.48 17.45
C PHE A 178 -20.50 10.90 18.77
N SER A 179 -19.39 10.26 19.11
CA SER A 179 -18.62 10.55 20.32
C SER A 179 -17.29 11.16 19.93
N SER A 180 -17.02 12.40 20.36
CA SER A 180 -15.76 13.11 20.15
C SER A 180 -15.16 13.59 21.47
N GLY A 181 -13.94 14.11 21.44
CA GLY A 181 -13.29 14.66 22.65
C GLY A 181 -12.74 13.60 23.60
N ALA A 182 -12.43 12.42 23.08
CA ALA A 182 -11.75 11.37 23.82
C ALA A 182 -10.42 11.89 24.41
N SER A 183 -10.14 11.53 25.65
CA SER A 183 -8.84 11.73 26.28
C SER A 183 -7.73 11.02 25.47
N PRO A 184 -6.47 11.46 25.57
CA PRO A 184 -5.34 10.76 24.96
C PRO A 184 -5.31 9.25 25.25
N GLU A 185 -5.70 8.86 26.46
CA GLU A 185 -5.79 7.47 26.90
C GLU A 185 -6.92 6.72 26.18
N GLU A 186 -8.12 7.29 26.09
CA GLU A 186 -9.25 6.70 25.36
C GLU A 186 -8.95 6.56 23.87
N MET A 187 -8.33 7.58 23.26
CA MET A 187 -7.85 7.52 21.88
C MET A 187 -6.82 6.41 21.69
N SER A 188 -5.86 6.30 22.60
CA SER A 188 -4.83 5.27 22.55
C SER A 188 -5.44 3.86 22.60
N GLU A 189 -6.43 3.61 23.46
CA GLU A 189 -7.08 2.29 23.53
C GLU A 189 -7.95 2.00 22.29
N LEU A 190 -8.67 2.99 21.76
CA LEU A 190 -9.40 2.85 20.49
C LEU A 190 -8.47 2.50 19.32
N TRP A 191 -7.37 3.24 19.18
CA TRP A 191 -6.39 2.99 18.14
C TRP A 191 -5.71 1.65 18.33
N LYS A 192 -5.35 1.27 19.55
CA LYS A 192 -4.80 -0.05 19.86
C LYS A 192 -5.75 -1.18 19.47
N ALA A 193 -7.06 -1.03 19.72
CA ALA A 193 -8.05 -2.00 19.24
C ALA A 193 -8.10 -2.07 17.71
N ARG A 194 -8.04 -0.92 17.00
CA ARG A 194 -7.94 -0.88 15.53
C ARG A 194 -6.66 -1.55 15.01
N HIS A 195 -5.51 -1.35 15.65
CA HIS A 195 -4.26 -2.02 15.28
C HIS A 195 -4.32 -3.53 15.54
N ASN A 196 -5.06 -3.95 16.56
CA ASN A 196 -5.30 -5.35 16.89
C ASN A 196 -6.45 -6.00 16.10
N ALA A 197 -7.06 -5.30 15.13
CA ALA A 197 -8.21 -5.77 14.35
C ALA A 197 -7.98 -7.15 13.71
N TYR A 198 -6.78 -7.42 13.22
CA TYR A 198 -6.38 -8.72 12.67
C TYR A 198 -6.48 -9.85 13.71
N TYR A 199 -5.92 -9.64 14.90
CA TYR A 199 -5.95 -10.64 15.98
C TYR A 199 -7.36 -10.81 16.53
N ALA A 200 -8.11 -9.71 16.64
CA ALA A 200 -9.52 -9.74 17.03
C ALA A 200 -10.36 -10.58 16.07
N ALA A 201 -10.20 -10.36 14.76
CA ALA A 201 -10.90 -11.13 13.73
C ALA A 201 -10.57 -12.64 13.83
N LEU A 202 -9.31 -13.01 14.04
CA LEU A 202 -8.93 -14.41 14.24
C LEU A 202 -9.51 -15.03 15.51
N ALA A 203 -9.65 -14.24 16.58
CA ALA A 203 -10.23 -14.71 17.83
C ALA A 203 -11.72 -15.09 17.71
N LEU A 204 -12.42 -14.66 16.65
CA LEU A 204 -13.78 -15.12 16.33
C LEU A 204 -13.84 -16.62 16.04
N ARG A 205 -12.73 -17.21 15.57
CA ARG A 205 -12.62 -18.65 15.29
C ARG A 205 -11.27 -19.19 15.78
N PRO A 206 -11.13 -19.53 17.07
CA PRO A 206 -9.87 -19.99 17.64
C PRO A 206 -9.27 -21.19 16.90
N GLY A 207 -7.94 -21.22 16.77
CA GLY A 207 -7.21 -22.31 16.09
C GLY A 207 -7.13 -22.17 14.56
N THR A 208 -7.59 -21.05 14.00
CA THR A 208 -7.51 -20.78 12.55
C THR A 208 -6.31 -19.92 12.17
N ARG A 209 -6.03 -19.87 10.86
CA ARG A 209 -5.06 -18.95 10.26
C ARG A 209 -5.80 -17.76 9.66
N GLY A 210 -5.12 -16.63 9.50
CA GLY A 210 -5.69 -15.47 8.81
C GLY A 210 -5.40 -15.50 7.33
N PHE A 211 -6.43 -15.30 6.52
CA PHE A 211 -6.29 -14.89 5.13
C PHE A 211 -6.77 -13.44 5.01
N THR A 212 -5.91 -12.55 4.53
CA THR A 212 -6.22 -11.13 4.38
C THR A 212 -6.33 -10.77 2.91
N THR A 213 -7.40 -10.08 2.55
CA THR A 213 -7.51 -9.40 1.27
C THR A 213 -7.09 -7.95 1.42
N ASP A 214 -6.82 -7.30 0.29
CA ASP A 214 -6.43 -5.89 0.23
C ASP A 214 -6.76 -5.37 -1.16
N VAL A 215 -7.66 -4.41 -1.27
CA VAL A 215 -8.04 -3.74 -2.51
C VAL A 215 -8.20 -2.25 -2.24
N CYS A 216 -8.05 -1.44 -3.29
CA CYS A 216 -8.34 -0.02 -3.23
C CYS A 216 -9.25 0.36 -4.40
N VAL A 217 -10.20 1.26 -4.17
CA VAL A 217 -11.17 1.71 -5.17
C VAL A 217 -11.27 3.23 -5.17
N PRO A 218 -11.70 3.85 -6.28
CA PRO A 218 -12.01 5.28 -6.29
C PRO A 218 -12.98 5.62 -5.15
N ILE A 219 -12.75 6.73 -4.46
CA ILE A 219 -13.57 7.18 -3.32
C ILE A 219 -15.07 7.19 -3.69
N SER A 220 -15.41 7.64 -4.90
CA SER A 220 -16.79 7.67 -5.41
C SER A 220 -17.47 6.30 -5.56
N LYS A 221 -16.72 5.20 -5.50
CA LYS A 221 -17.21 3.81 -5.59
C LYS A 221 -17.11 3.05 -4.27
N LEU A 222 -16.51 3.65 -3.24
CA LEU A 222 -16.17 3.00 -1.99
C LEU A 222 -17.40 2.42 -1.27
N ALA A 223 -18.48 3.21 -1.17
CA ALA A 223 -19.69 2.80 -0.46
C ALA A 223 -20.35 1.57 -1.06
N ASP A 224 -20.50 1.57 -2.39
CA ASP A 224 -21.12 0.46 -3.11
C ASP A 224 -20.25 -0.81 -3.03
N VAL A 225 -18.94 -0.69 -3.26
CA VAL A 225 -18.02 -1.83 -3.26
C VAL A 225 -17.91 -2.48 -1.87
N ILE A 226 -17.83 -1.71 -0.79
CA ILE A 226 -17.81 -2.26 0.58
C ILE A 226 -19.15 -2.93 0.90
N ALA A 227 -20.28 -2.31 0.56
CA ALA A 227 -21.60 -2.88 0.80
C ALA A 227 -21.81 -4.20 0.06
N GLU A 228 -21.48 -4.25 -1.23
CA GLU A 228 -21.52 -5.48 -2.02
C GLU A 228 -20.57 -6.56 -1.48
N THR A 229 -19.41 -6.17 -0.95
CA THR A 229 -18.46 -7.11 -0.35
C THR A 229 -19.01 -7.73 0.93
N ARG A 230 -19.63 -6.93 1.80
CA ARG A 230 -20.32 -7.43 3.00
C ARG A 230 -21.46 -8.38 2.64
N GLN A 231 -22.28 -7.99 1.66
CA GLN A 231 -23.36 -8.83 1.15
C GLN A 231 -22.85 -10.16 0.55
N ASP A 232 -21.71 -10.15 -0.15
CA ASP A 232 -21.08 -11.34 -0.71
C ASP A 232 -20.63 -12.32 0.40
N LEU A 233 -20.00 -11.79 1.46
CA LEU A 233 -19.66 -12.60 2.64
C LEU A 233 -20.90 -13.25 3.26
N ASP A 234 -21.97 -12.49 3.44
CA ASP A 234 -23.21 -12.97 4.07
C ASP A 234 -23.92 -14.01 3.19
N LYS A 235 -24.07 -13.71 1.89
CA LYS A 235 -24.70 -14.59 0.91
C LYS A 235 -24.01 -15.94 0.80
N HIS A 236 -22.69 -15.95 0.95
CA HIS A 236 -21.90 -17.17 0.86
C HIS A 236 -21.59 -17.78 2.24
N GLU A 237 -22.13 -17.25 3.33
CA GLU A 237 -21.90 -17.72 4.70
C GLU A 237 -20.39 -17.82 5.01
N ILE A 238 -19.65 -16.77 4.69
CA ILE A 238 -18.21 -16.66 4.94
C ILE A 238 -18.01 -15.76 6.15
N LEU A 239 -17.43 -16.32 7.22
CA LEU A 239 -16.99 -15.53 8.36
C LEU A 239 -15.79 -14.67 7.92
N GLY A 240 -16.02 -13.38 7.81
CA GLY A 240 -14.99 -12.39 7.52
C GLY A 240 -15.36 -11.04 8.11
N THR A 241 -14.36 -10.28 8.51
CA THR A 241 -14.52 -8.91 9.00
C THR A 241 -14.05 -7.94 7.93
N VAL A 242 -14.69 -6.77 7.83
CA VAL A 242 -14.25 -5.69 6.94
C VAL A 242 -13.64 -4.58 7.77
N VAL A 243 -12.42 -4.19 7.42
CA VAL A 243 -11.70 -3.07 8.03
C VAL A 243 -10.96 -2.30 6.96
N GLY A 244 -10.91 -0.97 7.02
CA GLY A 244 -10.24 -0.22 5.96
C GLY A 244 -9.80 1.18 6.34
N HIS A 245 -8.67 1.57 5.76
CA HIS A 245 -8.18 2.95 5.65
C HIS A 245 -9.01 3.68 4.58
N VAL A 246 -10.30 3.87 4.89
CA VAL A 246 -11.32 4.30 3.92
C VAL A 246 -11.13 5.74 3.42
N GLY A 247 -10.36 6.56 4.14
CA GLY A 247 -9.90 7.86 3.65
C GLY A 247 -9.12 7.77 2.33
N ASP A 248 -8.45 6.64 2.10
CA ASP A 248 -7.64 6.38 0.90
C ASP A 248 -8.37 5.49 -0.12
N GLY A 249 -9.62 5.11 0.15
CA GLY A 249 -10.37 4.15 -0.66
C GLY A 249 -9.91 2.69 -0.49
N ASN A 250 -9.03 2.43 0.48
CA ASN A 250 -8.46 1.12 0.74
C ASN A 250 -9.22 0.37 1.85
N PHE A 251 -9.50 -0.91 1.61
CA PHE A 251 -10.08 -1.78 2.63
C PHE A 251 -9.65 -3.24 2.48
N HIS A 252 -9.81 -3.96 3.57
CA HIS A 252 -9.39 -5.33 3.77
C HIS A 252 -10.57 -6.17 4.24
N VAL A 253 -10.50 -7.45 3.91
CA VAL A 253 -11.33 -8.49 4.51
C VAL A 253 -10.41 -9.47 5.20
N ILE A 254 -10.61 -9.67 6.50
CA ILE A 254 -9.84 -10.63 7.30
C ILE A 254 -10.70 -11.87 7.49
N LEU A 255 -10.18 -13.01 7.06
CA LEU A 255 -10.88 -14.29 6.99
C LEU A 255 -10.17 -15.32 7.88
N PRO A 256 -10.74 -15.66 9.05
CA PRO A 256 -10.28 -16.77 9.88
C PRO A 256 -10.57 -18.11 9.20
N THR A 257 -9.52 -18.81 8.76
CA THR A 257 -9.61 -19.96 7.84
C THR A 257 -8.87 -21.20 8.32
N VAL A 258 -9.40 -22.36 7.93
CA VAL A 258 -8.69 -23.65 7.90
C VAL A 258 -8.47 -24.10 6.46
N GLU A 259 -7.77 -25.21 6.25
CA GLU A 259 -7.40 -25.69 4.91
C GLU A 259 -8.63 -26.07 4.06
N GLU A 260 -9.67 -26.57 4.70
CA GLU A 260 -10.94 -26.94 4.07
C GLU A 260 -11.68 -25.74 3.46
N ASP A 261 -11.45 -24.53 3.99
CA ASP A 261 -12.09 -23.30 3.50
C ASP A 261 -11.38 -22.72 2.27
N ASN A 262 -10.15 -23.18 1.96
CA ASN A 262 -9.27 -22.56 0.96
C ASN A 262 -9.97 -22.28 -0.38
N ARG A 263 -10.76 -23.25 -0.89
CA ARG A 263 -11.47 -23.07 -2.16
C ARG A 263 -12.55 -21.99 -2.09
N LYS A 264 -13.29 -21.94 -0.97
CA LYS A 264 -14.36 -20.96 -0.75
C LYS A 264 -13.80 -19.56 -0.60
N ILE A 265 -12.73 -19.43 0.18
CA ILE A 265 -12.01 -18.16 0.41
C ILE A 265 -11.33 -17.68 -0.85
N GLN A 266 -10.69 -18.57 -1.61
CA GLN A 266 -10.08 -18.18 -2.86
C GLN A 266 -11.11 -17.68 -3.87
N ALA A 267 -12.27 -18.35 -3.96
CA ALA A 267 -13.37 -17.89 -4.81
C ALA A 267 -13.93 -16.54 -4.35
N PHE A 268 -14.01 -16.27 -3.05
CA PHE A 268 -14.39 -14.96 -2.52
C PHE A 268 -13.35 -13.89 -2.85
N SER A 269 -12.06 -14.18 -2.62
CA SER A 269 -10.97 -13.26 -2.94
C SER A 269 -10.94 -12.90 -4.42
N ASP A 270 -11.20 -13.86 -5.32
CA ASP A 270 -11.33 -13.60 -6.76
C ASP A 270 -12.50 -12.65 -7.07
N ARG A 271 -13.68 -12.85 -6.44
CA ARG A 271 -14.83 -11.96 -6.62
C ARG A 271 -14.56 -10.56 -6.09
N LEU A 272 -13.92 -10.45 -4.93
CA LEU A 272 -13.56 -9.15 -4.35
C LEU A 272 -12.60 -8.37 -5.25
N VAL A 273 -11.53 -9.03 -5.71
CA VAL A 273 -10.57 -8.38 -6.62
C VAL A 273 -11.27 -7.92 -7.89
N ARG A 274 -12.05 -8.79 -8.54
CA ARG A 274 -12.76 -8.41 -9.77
C ARG A 274 -13.82 -7.33 -9.56
N ARG A 275 -14.48 -7.29 -8.39
CA ARG A 275 -15.38 -6.19 -8.01
C ARG A 275 -14.62 -4.87 -7.93
N ALA A 276 -13.44 -4.86 -7.30
CA ALA A 276 -12.61 -3.67 -7.24
C ALA A 276 -12.15 -3.23 -8.65
N LEU A 277 -11.65 -4.16 -9.47
CA LEU A 277 -11.22 -3.85 -10.84
C LEU A 277 -12.38 -3.33 -11.71
N ALA A 278 -13.58 -3.90 -11.60
CA ALA A 278 -14.76 -3.44 -12.31
C ALA A 278 -15.23 -2.03 -11.88
N ALA A 279 -14.79 -1.58 -10.69
CA ALA A 279 -15.04 -0.23 -10.18
C ALA A 279 -13.87 0.73 -10.47
N ASP A 280 -12.98 0.40 -11.42
CA ASP A 280 -11.74 1.12 -11.73
C ASP A 280 -10.77 1.22 -10.54
N GLY A 281 -10.82 0.24 -9.64
CA GLY A 281 -9.87 0.08 -8.53
C GLY A 281 -8.67 -0.81 -8.88
N THR A 282 -7.96 -1.24 -7.85
CA THR A 282 -6.76 -2.08 -7.95
C THR A 282 -6.89 -3.36 -7.14
N CYS A 283 -6.25 -4.45 -7.60
CA CYS A 283 -6.19 -5.71 -6.88
C CYS A 283 -5.36 -5.63 -5.59
N THR A 284 -4.60 -4.54 -5.37
CA THR A 284 -3.82 -4.33 -4.15
C THR A 284 -3.73 -2.86 -3.79
N GLY A 285 -4.14 -2.49 -2.57
CA GLY A 285 -3.95 -1.14 -2.05
C GLY A 285 -2.53 -0.95 -1.51
N GLU A 286 -2.10 -1.84 -0.61
CA GLU A 286 -0.83 -1.68 0.12
C GLU A 286 0.04 -2.95 0.22
N HIS A 287 -0.51 -4.16 0.03
CA HIS A 287 0.24 -5.40 0.29
C HIS A 287 1.12 -5.88 -0.87
N GLY A 288 0.98 -5.26 -2.03
CA GLY A 288 1.68 -5.62 -3.26
C GLY A 288 1.20 -6.93 -3.89
N ILE A 289 1.86 -7.32 -4.99
CA ILE A 289 1.37 -8.40 -5.85
C ILE A 289 1.83 -9.79 -5.39
N GLY A 290 3.12 -9.93 -5.11
CA GLY A 290 3.75 -11.19 -4.69
C GLY A 290 3.38 -12.38 -5.59
N LEU A 291 3.08 -13.53 -4.98
CA LEU A 291 2.54 -14.71 -5.66
C LEU A 291 1.01 -14.67 -5.75
N GLY A 292 0.35 -14.21 -4.68
CA GLY A 292 -1.09 -14.36 -4.50
C GLY A 292 -1.92 -13.56 -5.51
N LYS A 293 -1.43 -12.39 -5.93
CA LYS A 293 -2.19 -11.47 -6.79
C LYS A 293 -1.65 -11.36 -8.22
N LYS A 294 -0.54 -12.06 -8.53
CA LYS A 294 0.12 -12.05 -9.84
C LYS A 294 -0.84 -12.28 -11.01
N ARG A 295 -1.82 -13.18 -10.82
CA ARG A 295 -2.81 -13.54 -11.85
C ARG A 295 -3.77 -12.41 -12.24
N TYR A 296 -3.97 -11.39 -11.39
CA TYR A 296 -4.87 -10.28 -11.69
C TYR A 296 -4.19 -9.12 -12.42
N LEU A 297 -2.85 -9.05 -12.40
CA LEU A 297 -2.12 -7.94 -13.02
C LEU A 297 -2.39 -7.78 -14.52
N ARG A 298 -2.59 -8.89 -15.23
CA ARG A 298 -2.90 -8.84 -16.67
C ARG A 298 -4.29 -8.26 -16.93
N GLU A 299 -5.25 -8.54 -16.03
CA GLU A 299 -6.60 -7.98 -16.06
C GLU A 299 -6.58 -6.48 -15.71
N GLU A 300 -5.80 -6.09 -14.70
CA GLU A 300 -5.69 -4.71 -14.21
C GLU A 300 -4.88 -3.78 -15.15
N LEU A 301 -3.69 -4.21 -15.59
CA LEU A 301 -2.74 -3.36 -16.32
C LEU A 301 -2.72 -3.62 -17.83
N GLY A 302 -3.31 -4.72 -18.28
CA GLY A 302 -3.31 -5.15 -19.68
C GLY A 302 -1.97 -5.72 -20.18
N ASP A 303 -2.04 -6.39 -21.32
CA ASP A 303 -0.91 -7.12 -21.93
C ASP A 303 0.31 -6.24 -22.21
N SER A 304 0.09 -5.02 -22.68
CA SER A 304 1.19 -4.10 -23.03
C SER A 304 2.03 -3.72 -21.83
N THR A 305 1.38 -3.45 -20.69
CA THR A 305 2.07 -3.09 -19.45
C THR A 305 2.80 -4.31 -18.86
N VAL A 306 2.15 -5.48 -18.85
CA VAL A 306 2.79 -6.72 -18.41
C VAL A 306 4.02 -7.07 -19.26
N LYS A 307 3.96 -6.89 -20.58
CA LYS A 307 5.12 -7.07 -21.48
C LYS A 307 6.24 -6.09 -21.14
N LEU A 308 5.93 -4.83 -20.85
CA LEU A 308 6.92 -3.85 -20.42
C LEU A 308 7.59 -4.27 -19.10
N MET A 309 6.83 -4.77 -18.13
CA MET A 309 7.37 -5.29 -16.87
C MET A 309 8.36 -6.45 -17.12
N HIS A 310 8.04 -7.37 -18.04
CA HIS A 310 8.96 -8.43 -18.47
C HIS A 310 10.25 -7.90 -19.11
N ILE A 311 10.13 -6.90 -19.99
CA ILE A 311 11.31 -6.27 -20.62
C ILE A 311 12.23 -5.67 -19.56
N VAL A 312 11.67 -4.94 -18.59
CA VAL A 312 12.44 -4.35 -17.49
C VAL A 312 13.07 -5.44 -16.61
N LYS A 313 12.31 -6.49 -16.28
CA LYS A 313 12.82 -7.62 -15.48
C LYS A 313 13.97 -8.33 -16.17
N ALA A 314 13.84 -8.65 -17.45
CA ALA A 314 14.89 -9.32 -18.21
C ALA A 314 16.15 -8.45 -18.38
N ALA A 315 15.99 -7.13 -18.53
CA ALA A 315 17.11 -6.21 -18.63
C ALA A 315 17.90 -6.07 -17.33
N LEU A 316 17.24 -6.19 -16.17
CA LEU A 316 17.86 -6.00 -14.85
C LEU A 316 18.25 -7.31 -14.16
N ASP A 317 17.61 -8.43 -14.52
CA ASP A 317 17.86 -9.76 -13.97
C ASP A 317 17.84 -10.81 -15.10
N PRO A 318 18.83 -10.79 -16.02
CA PRO A 318 18.86 -11.64 -17.21
C PRO A 318 18.93 -13.13 -16.88
N THR A 319 19.48 -13.50 -15.72
CA THR A 319 19.55 -14.88 -15.24
C THR A 319 18.36 -15.29 -14.36
N ASN A 320 17.40 -14.39 -14.15
CA ASN A 320 16.17 -14.61 -13.38
C ASN A 320 16.40 -15.15 -11.95
N ILE A 321 17.43 -14.66 -11.26
CA ILE A 321 17.78 -15.09 -9.90
C ILE A 321 17.08 -14.25 -8.82
N LEU A 322 16.61 -13.05 -9.17
CA LEU A 322 15.97 -12.13 -8.23
C LEU A 322 14.47 -12.45 -8.08
N ASN A 323 14.16 -13.37 -7.17
CA ASN A 323 12.81 -13.69 -6.72
C ASN A 323 11.89 -14.25 -7.84
N PRO A 324 12.30 -15.34 -8.51
CA PRO A 324 11.62 -15.85 -9.70
C PRO A 324 10.16 -16.25 -9.43
N GLY A 325 9.31 -16.04 -10.44
CA GLY A 325 7.90 -16.46 -10.42
C GLY A 325 6.96 -15.55 -9.64
N LYS A 326 7.47 -14.51 -8.96
CA LYS A 326 6.68 -13.53 -8.22
C LYS A 326 6.46 -12.24 -9.02
N VAL A 327 5.44 -11.48 -8.63
CA VAL A 327 5.05 -10.17 -9.18
C VAL A 327 4.57 -10.23 -10.62
N ILE A 328 5.36 -10.70 -11.59
CA ILE A 328 5.03 -10.61 -13.01
C ILE A 328 4.37 -11.91 -13.52
N PRO A 329 3.13 -11.87 -14.05
CA PRO A 329 2.46 -13.06 -14.58
C PRO A 329 3.14 -13.62 -15.83
N GLU A 330 2.88 -14.88 -16.14
CA GLU A 330 3.31 -15.49 -17.41
C GLU A 330 2.64 -14.78 -18.62
N LEU A 331 3.36 -14.74 -19.74
CA LEU A 331 2.87 -14.18 -21.01
C LEU A 331 1.94 -15.15 -21.74
#